data_AF-A0A2H9HZ97-F1
#
_entry.id   AF-A0A2H9HZ97-F1
#
_cell.length_a   1.000
_cell.length_b   1.000
_cell.length_c   1.000
_cell.angle_alpha   90.00
_cell.angle_beta   90.00
_cell.angle_gamma   90.00
#
_symmetry.space_group_name_H-M   'P 1'
#
loop_
_entity.id
_entity.type
_entity.pdbx_description
1 polymer ?
#
loop_
_entity_poly.entity_id
_entity_poly.type
_entity_poly.pdbx_seq_one_letter_code
_entity_poly.pdbx_strand_id
1 'polypeptide(L)'
;MPPEKLKVEAATYSFCYYCLKPVRELLFKCRRCGGRYCSQHRLPERHKCPGISYVKAAFEGGEKREPEAKREMVVKRHGGG
;
A
#
# COMPACT_ATOMS: atom_id res chain seq x y z
N MET A 1 28.17 42.64 11.93
CA MET A 1 26.97 42.36 11.13
C MET A 1 26.35 41.07 11.65
N PRO A 2 25.24 41.13 12.40
CA PRO A 2 24.56 39.91 12.84
C PRO A 2 23.91 39.22 11.61
N PRO A 3 23.91 37.88 11.52
CA PRO A 3 23.23 37.19 10.43
C PRO A 3 21.73 37.47 10.52
N GLU A 4 21.19 37.93 9.40
CA GLU A 4 19.80 38.29 9.24
C GLU A 4 18.92 37.07 9.55
N LYS A 5 17.99 37.25 10.49
CA LYS A 5 17.14 36.19 11.04
C LYS A 5 16.29 35.60 9.91
N LEU A 6 16.55 34.35 9.54
CA LEU A 6 15.65 33.53 8.72
C LEU A 6 14.32 33.39 9.48
N LYS A 7 13.35 34.26 9.16
CA LYS A 7 11.97 34.15 9.61
C LYS A 7 11.33 32.98 8.85
N VAL A 8 11.35 31.80 9.46
CA VAL A 8 10.55 30.66 9.00
C VAL A 8 9.07 30.93 9.30
N GLU A 9 8.42 31.74 8.46
CA GLU A 9 6.96 31.88 8.41
C GLU A 9 6.32 30.67 7.69
N ALA A 10 6.91 29.48 7.83
CA ALA A 10 6.69 28.32 6.98
C ALA A 10 5.75 27.27 7.60
N ALA A 11 4.60 27.71 8.09
CA ALA A 11 3.44 26.85 8.32
C ALA A 11 2.36 27.35 7.36
N THR A 12 2.11 26.71 6.22
CA THR A 12 1.02 25.71 6.13
C THR A 12 0.98 25.03 4.76
N TYR A 13 1.87 25.36 3.82
CA TYR A 13 1.78 24.81 2.47
C TYR A 13 2.43 23.43 2.38
N SER A 14 1.60 22.42 2.13
CA SER A 14 2.10 21.05 1.88
C SER A 14 2.19 20.80 0.38
N PHE A 15 3.27 20.18 -0.09
CA PHE A 15 3.52 19.99 -1.52
C PHE A 15 3.07 18.62 -2.02
N CYS A 16 2.60 18.54 -3.26
CA CYS A 16 2.32 17.26 -3.91
C CYS A 16 3.62 16.60 -4.39
N TYR A 17 3.82 15.31 -4.08
CA TYR A 17 5.05 14.59 -4.43
C TYR A 17 5.21 14.31 -5.94
N TYR A 18 4.16 14.53 -6.73
CA TYR A 18 4.18 14.31 -8.18
C TYR A 18 4.37 15.60 -8.97
N CYS A 19 3.50 16.59 -8.76
CA CYS A 19 3.57 17.86 -9.51
C CYS A 19 4.35 18.96 -8.77
N LEU A 20 4.81 18.71 -7.54
CA LEU A 20 5.56 19.65 -6.69
C LEU A 20 4.86 20.99 -6.44
N LYS A 21 3.57 21.09 -6.78
CA LYS A 21 2.80 22.29 -6.54
C LYS A 21 2.43 22.37 -5.05
N PRO A 22 2.49 23.58 -4.47
CA PRO A 22 2.01 23.82 -3.13
C PRO A 22 0.49 23.56 -3.14
N VAL A 23 -0.03 22.80 -2.16
CA VAL A 23 -1.47 22.53 -1.93
C VAL A 23 -1.95 23.18 -0.62
N ARG A 24 -3.00 24.02 -0.69
CA ARG A 24 -3.62 24.67 0.49
C ARG A 24 -4.61 23.75 1.20
N GLU A 25 -5.07 22.74 0.49
CA GLU A 25 -5.98 21.70 0.98
C GLU A 25 -5.21 20.49 1.53
N LEU A 26 -5.94 19.55 2.13
CA LEU A 26 -5.38 18.30 2.63
C LEU A 26 -4.83 17.42 1.50
N LEU A 27 -3.63 16.89 1.68
CA LEU A 27 -3.02 15.92 0.78
C LEU A 27 -3.55 14.51 1.03
N PHE A 28 -3.68 13.73 -0.04
CA PHE A 28 -4.07 12.33 -0.02
C PHE A 28 -2.84 11.43 0.11
N LYS A 29 -2.81 10.56 1.12
CA LYS A 29 -1.78 9.53 1.27
C LYS A 29 -2.09 8.33 0.39
N CYS A 30 -1.16 7.96 -0.49
CA CYS A 30 -1.28 6.73 -1.26
C CYS A 30 -0.98 5.52 -0.36
N ARG A 31 -1.87 4.52 -0.33
CA ARG A 31 -1.65 3.30 0.47
C ARG A 31 -0.57 2.36 -0.09
N ARG A 32 -0.20 2.52 -1.37
CA ARG A 32 0.77 1.65 -2.06
C ARG A 32 2.21 2.13 -1.89
N CYS A 33 2.46 3.43 -2.12
CA CYS A 33 3.80 4.01 -2.03
C CYS A 33 4.01 4.92 -0.80
N GLY A 34 2.98 5.21 0.00
CA GLY A 34 3.08 6.09 1.16
C GLY A 34 3.20 7.59 0.88
N GLY A 35 3.37 7.99 -0.40
CA GLY A 35 3.50 9.40 -0.81
C GLY A 35 2.24 10.23 -0.61
N ARG A 36 2.40 11.56 -0.56
CA ARG A 36 1.31 12.54 -0.38
C ARG A 36 1.04 13.31 -1.68
N TYR A 37 -0.22 13.33 -2.12
CA TYR A 37 -0.62 13.85 -3.43
C TYR A 37 -1.82 14.80 -3.36
N CYS A 38 -1.91 15.77 -4.29
CA CYS A 38 -3.09 16.62 -4.41
C CYS A 38 -4.31 15.85 -4.94
N SER A 39 -5.49 16.48 -4.90
CA SER A 39 -6.76 15.91 -5.40
C SER A 39 -6.66 15.37 -6.84
N GLN A 40 -5.86 16.01 -7.69
CA GLN A 40 -5.62 15.59 -9.08
C GLN A 40 -4.75 14.33 -9.17
N HIS A 41 -3.81 14.13 -8.25
CA HIS A 41 -2.83 13.03 -8.27
C HIS A 41 -3.10 11.96 -7.20
N ARG A 42 -4.26 12.00 -6.53
CA ARG A 42 -4.63 11.03 -5.47
C ARG A 42 -4.70 9.58 -5.95
N LEU A 43 -5.05 9.38 -7.23
CA LEU A 43 -5.16 8.05 -7.83
C LEU A 43 -3.77 7.53 -8.24
N PRO A 44 -3.46 6.27 -7.95
CA PRO A 44 -2.18 5.65 -8.29
C PRO A 44 -1.79 5.74 -9.78
N GLU A 45 -2.76 5.69 -10.68
CA GLU A 45 -2.54 5.86 -12.13
C GLU A 45 -2.10 7.29 -12.48
N ARG A 46 -2.61 8.29 -11.76
CA ARG A 46 -2.36 9.70 -12.06
C ARG A 46 -0.99 10.19 -11.58
N HIS A 47 -0.37 9.51 -10.62
CA HIS A 47 1.00 9.82 -10.18
C HIS A 47 2.03 8.75 -10.56
N LYS A 48 1.67 7.82 -11.47
CA LYS A 48 2.53 6.69 -11.88
C LYS A 48 3.10 5.95 -10.67
N CYS A 49 2.21 5.46 -9.82
CA CYS A 49 2.58 4.92 -8.51
C CYS A 49 3.62 3.80 -8.61
N PRO A 50 4.80 3.95 -7.98
CA PRO A 50 5.85 2.92 -8.01
C PRO A 50 5.45 1.64 -7.25
N GLY A 51 4.42 1.71 -6.39
CA GLY A 51 3.90 0.54 -5.68
C GLY A 51 3.04 -0.38 -6.55
N ILE A 52 2.73 -0.02 -7.81
CA ILE A 52 1.96 -0.88 -8.73
C ILE A 52 2.86 -1.94 -9.38
N SER A 53 4.10 -1.58 -9.71
CA SER A 53 5.04 -2.50 -10.35
C SER A 53 5.50 -3.61 -9.41
N TYR A 54 5.56 -3.35 -8.10
CA TYR A 54 5.99 -4.34 -7.10
C TYR A 54 4.99 -5.49 -6.89
N VAL A 55 3.70 -5.29 -7.18
CA VAL A 55 2.67 -6.32 -6.98
C VAL A 55 2.78 -7.45 -8.02
N LYS A 56 3.38 -7.19 -9.19
CA LYS A 56 3.64 -8.26 -10.17
C LYS A 56 4.65 -9.29 -9.65
N ALA A 57 5.70 -8.84 -8.95
CA ALA A 57 6.76 -9.74 -8.51
C ALA A 57 6.42 -10.55 -7.23
N ALA A 58 5.53 -10.02 -6.39
CA ALA A 58 5.20 -10.67 -5.10
C ALA A 58 4.07 -11.72 -5.19
N PHE A 59 3.28 -11.72 -6.27
CA PHE A 59 2.17 -12.69 -6.44
C PHE A 59 2.55 -13.93 -7.25
N GLU A 60 3.77 -14.02 -7.80
CA GLU A 60 4.33 -15.24 -8.40
C GLU A 60 4.91 -16.20 -7.33
N GLY A 61 4.48 -16.07 -6.07
CA GLY A 61 4.94 -16.87 -4.94
C GLY A 61 3.84 -17.28 -3.96
N GLY A 62 2.58 -17.37 -4.43
CA GLY A 62 1.46 -17.85 -3.63
C GLY A 62 1.63 -19.32 -3.23
N GLU A 63 2.03 -19.53 -1.99
CA GLU A 63 2.13 -20.82 -1.30
C GLU A 63 0.86 -21.65 -1.53
N LYS A 64 1.03 -22.87 -2.05
CA LYS A 64 -0.03 -23.88 -2.11
C LYS A 64 -0.40 -24.25 -0.67
N ARG A 65 -1.45 -23.65 -0.12
CA ARG A 65 -2.12 -24.24 1.06
C ARG A 65 -2.84 -25.49 0.61
N GLU A 66 -2.22 -26.62 0.89
CA GLU A 66 -2.81 -27.95 0.77
C GLU A 66 -3.93 -28.11 1.80
N PRO A 67 -5.19 -28.37 1.40
CA PRO A 67 -6.21 -28.81 2.34
C PRO A 67 -6.26 -30.34 2.44
N GLU A 68 -6.69 -30.79 3.62
CA GLU A 68 -7.30 -32.10 3.90
C GLU A 68 -6.40 -33.32 4.20
N ALA A 69 -6.01 -33.35 5.47
CA ALA A 69 -5.98 -34.55 6.29
C ALA A 69 -7.29 -35.35 6.19
N LYS A 70 -7.33 -36.30 5.26
CA LYS A 70 -8.31 -37.39 5.20
C LYS A 70 -8.09 -38.34 6.38
N ARG A 71 -8.82 -38.09 7.47
CA ARG A 71 -8.97 -39.01 8.60
C ARG A 71 -9.84 -40.17 8.14
N GLU A 72 -9.21 -41.22 7.65
CA GLU A 72 -9.89 -42.50 7.41
C GLU A 72 -10.31 -43.12 8.74
N MET A 73 -11.62 -43.14 8.99
CA MET A 73 -12.25 -43.89 10.07
C MET A 73 -12.80 -45.17 9.46
N VAL A 74 -12.02 -46.26 9.54
CA VAL A 74 -12.47 -47.62 9.24
C VAL A 74 -13.53 -48.01 10.28
N VAL A 75 -14.81 -47.90 9.91
CA VAL A 75 -15.89 -48.62 10.56
C VAL A 75 -15.86 -50.05 10.04
N LYS A 76 -15.29 -50.97 10.83
CA LYS A 76 -15.49 -52.41 10.62
C LYS A 76 -16.88 -52.79 11.13
N ARG A 77 -17.81 -53.02 10.21
CA ARG A 77 -19.11 -53.68 10.46
C ARG A 77 -19.24 -54.87 9.53
N HIS A 78 -19.05 -56.07 10.07
CA HIS A 78 -19.59 -57.38 9.65
C HIS A 78 -19.27 -58.31 10.84
N GLY A 79 -20.17 -59.04 11.52
CA GLY A 79 -21.49 -59.57 11.18
C GLY A 79 -21.38 -61.08 10.97
N GLY A 80 -21.82 -61.88 11.97
CA GLY A 80 -22.25 -63.28 11.77
C GLY A 80 -21.33 -64.38 12.31
N GLY A 81 -21.89 -65.28 13.13
CA GLY A 81 -21.29 -66.50 13.65
C GLY A 81 -21.93 -66.93 14.97
#